data_AF-D0N4T2-F1
#
_entry.id   AF-D0N4T2-F1
#
_cell.length_a   1.000
_cell.length_b   1.000
_cell.length_c   1.000
_cell.angle_alpha   90.00
_cell.angle_beta   90.00
_cell.angle_gamma   90.00
#
_symmetry.space_group_name_H-M   'P 1'
#
loop_
_entity.id
_entity.type
_entity.pdbx_description
1 polymer ?
#
loop_
_entity_poly.entity_id
_entity_poly.type
_entity_poly.pdbx_seq_one_letter_code
_entity_poly.pdbx_strand_id
1 'polypeptide(L)'
;MSSFALRLSRRVLLSSRHARSFASSKSGSGFSYPGARSLEQIVKMELLESEQAPKIRNIWEEFHADKDDAVATTLDVSEFQSLVKRAEAAPYFIFPVYRQEGFFNMLCQFQQSCFLITYLEAFKENPSAAPPCVAISLYDDLLTKKELALVRADVINMLDKKESQLLLKQLLASYQDDQLYDHVDKFNNKPDHFDFEAYRVMLQEATTA
;
A
#
# COMPACT_ATOMS: atom_id res chain seq x y z
N MET A 1 -52.37 3.82 -34.81
CA MET A 1 -52.36 4.83 -35.88
C MET A 1 -51.04 5.60 -35.80
N SER A 2 -50.33 5.63 -36.94
CA SER A 2 -49.20 6.49 -37.38
C SER A 2 -48.15 6.91 -36.34
N SER A 3 -46.92 6.36 -36.34
CA SER A 3 -45.83 6.53 -37.33
C SER A 3 -45.53 7.98 -37.68
N PHE A 4 -44.34 8.48 -37.33
CA PHE A 4 -43.52 9.31 -38.21
C PHE A 4 -42.04 9.21 -37.80
N ALA A 5 -41.30 8.43 -38.58
CA ALA A 5 -39.86 8.50 -38.68
C ALA A 5 -39.46 9.67 -39.60
N LEU A 6 -38.36 10.35 -39.29
CA LEU A 6 -37.66 11.20 -40.25
C LEU A 6 -36.18 10.82 -40.26
N ARG A 7 -35.76 10.30 -41.41
CA ARG A 7 -34.38 10.05 -41.81
C ARG A 7 -33.85 11.23 -42.64
N LEU A 8 -32.53 11.19 -42.81
CA LEU A 8 -31.64 11.95 -43.72
C LEU A 8 -31.21 13.32 -43.18
N SER A 9 -29.92 13.65 -43.14
CA SER A 9 -28.98 13.50 -44.24
C SER A 9 -27.51 13.44 -43.78
N ARG A 10 -26.71 12.60 -44.46
CA ARG A 10 -25.24 12.72 -44.53
C ARG A 10 -24.88 13.76 -45.59
N ARG A 11 -24.05 14.75 -45.26
CA ARG A 11 -23.04 15.31 -46.19
C ARG A 11 -21.77 15.68 -45.42
N VAL A 12 -20.67 15.21 -45.96
CA VAL A 12 -19.27 15.44 -45.59
C VAL A 12 -18.85 16.81 -46.15
N LEU A 13 -18.08 17.60 -45.38
CA LEU A 13 -17.01 18.45 -45.89
C LEU A 13 -15.93 18.62 -44.80
N LEU A 14 -14.68 18.40 -45.20
CA LEU A 14 -13.49 18.50 -44.37
C LEU A 14 -13.16 19.97 -44.03
N SER A 15 -12.68 20.22 -42.82
CA SER A 15 -11.66 21.23 -42.58
C SER A 15 -10.87 20.91 -41.31
N SER A 16 -9.56 20.80 -41.48
CA SER A 16 -8.55 20.57 -40.47
C SER A 16 -8.44 21.72 -39.47
N ARG A 17 -8.65 21.46 -38.18
CA ARG A 17 -8.03 22.23 -37.08
C ARG A 17 -7.70 21.30 -35.92
N HIS A 18 -6.44 21.31 -35.51
CA HIS A 18 -5.97 20.66 -34.29
C HIS A 18 -6.73 21.20 -33.08
N ALA A 19 -7.55 20.35 -32.47
CA ALA A 19 -8.07 20.57 -31.13
C ALA A 19 -7.58 19.39 -30.28
N ARG A 20 -6.66 19.67 -29.35
CA ARG A 20 -6.29 18.73 -28.29
C ARG A 20 -7.56 18.49 -27.47
N SER A 21 -8.12 17.29 -27.58
CA SER A 21 -9.15 16.82 -26.67
C SER A 21 -8.49 16.59 -25.32
N PHE A 22 -8.69 17.51 -24.38
CA PHE A 22 -8.59 17.17 -22.97
C PHE A 22 -9.80 16.31 -22.66
N ALA A 23 -9.58 14.99 -22.62
CA ALA A 23 -10.53 14.08 -22.04
C ALA A 23 -10.71 14.50 -20.58
N SER A 24 -11.93 14.93 -20.24
CA SER A 24 -12.35 15.16 -18.87
C SER A 24 -12.32 13.83 -18.14
N SER A 25 -11.25 13.59 -17.40
CA SER A 25 -11.26 12.57 -16.35
C SER A 25 -12.25 13.07 -15.30
N LYS A 26 -13.36 12.35 -15.12
CA LYS A 26 -14.13 12.45 -13.88
C LYS A 26 -13.16 12.17 -12.74
N SER A 27 -12.75 13.22 -12.04
CA SER A 27 -11.96 13.12 -10.82
C SER A 27 -12.82 12.42 -9.79
N GLY A 28 -12.55 11.14 -9.53
CA GLY A 28 -12.84 10.60 -8.21
C GLY A 28 -12.09 11.48 -7.21
N SER A 29 -12.80 12.14 -6.31
CA SER A 29 -12.21 13.01 -5.27
C SER A 29 -11.62 12.15 -4.15
N GLY A 30 -10.68 11.28 -4.51
CA GLY A 30 -9.86 10.53 -3.58
C GLY A 30 -8.50 11.23 -3.42
N PHE A 31 -8.02 11.33 -2.19
CA PHE A 31 -6.65 11.74 -1.92
C PHE A 31 -5.70 10.74 -2.60
N SER A 32 -4.90 11.20 -3.57
CA SER A 32 -3.79 10.41 -4.12
C SER A 32 -2.53 10.89 -3.43
N TYR A 33 -1.94 10.05 -2.56
CA TYR A 33 -0.59 10.31 -2.07
C TYR A 33 0.34 10.45 -3.29
N PRO A 34 1.20 11.48 -3.36
CA PRO A 34 2.20 11.56 -4.42
C PRO A 34 2.98 10.24 -4.40
N GLY A 35 3.03 9.54 -5.54
CA GLY A 35 3.51 8.15 -5.60
C GLY A 35 4.84 7.96 -4.86
N ALA A 36 5.03 6.76 -4.30
CA ALA A 36 6.25 6.39 -3.61
C ALA A 36 7.49 6.81 -4.41
N ARG A 37 8.53 7.32 -3.73
CA ARG A 37 9.82 7.59 -4.37
C ARG A 37 10.31 6.32 -5.03
N SER A 38 10.87 6.43 -6.23
CA SER A 38 11.58 5.30 -6.86
C SER A 38 12.82 4.92 -6.05
N LEU A 39 13.27 3.68 -6.16
CA LEU A 39 14.45 3.20 -5.43
C LEU A 39 15.71 4.03 -5.80
N GLU A 40 15.86 4.40 -7.07
CA GLU A 40 16.94 5.25 -7.60
C GLU A 40 17.03 6.63 -6.91
N GLN A 41 15.93 7.14 -6.37
CA GLN A 41 15.92 8.41 -5.62
C GLN A 41 16.39 8.24 -4.17
N ILE A 42 16.51 7.01 -3.69
CA ILE A 42 16.88 6.68 -2.30
C ILE A 42 18.31 6.16 -2.24
N VAL A 43 18.72 5.33 -3.20
CA VAL A 43 20.03 4.66 -3.23
C VAL A 43 20.70 4.80 -4.59
N LYS A 44 22.03 4.64 -4.61
CA LYS A 44 22.79 4.56 -5.85
C LYS A 44 22.71 3.14 -6.40
N MET A 45 21.85 2.90 -7.39
CA MET A 45 21.60 1.56 -7.94
C MET A 45 22.86 0.85 -8.43
N GLU A 46 23.76 1.55 -9.11
CA GLU A 46 25.03 0.96 -9.59
C GLU A 46 25.87 0.37 -8.46
N LEU A 47 25.95 1.06 -7.32
CA LEU A 47 26.69 0.56 -6.15
C LEU A 47 25.94 -0.60 -5.50
N LEU A 48 24.62 -0.49 -5.37
CA LEU A 48 23.83 -1.51 -4.70
C LEU A 48 23.78 -2.82 -5.51
N GLU A 49 23.64 -2.75 -6.84
CA GLU A 49 23.65 -3.92 -7.72
C GLU A 49 25.02 -4.61 -7.77
N SER A 50 26.11 -3.91 -7.45
CA SER A 50 27.46 -4.50 -7.38
C SER A 50 27.67 -5.40 -6.15
N GLU A 51 26.84 -5.24 -5.14
CA GLU A 51 26.93 -5.97 -3.87
C GLU A 51 26.17 -7.31 -3.89
N GLN A 52 26.47 -8.18 -2.93
CA GLN A 52 25.73 -9.44 -2.74
C GLN A 52 24.48 -9.24 -1.88
N ALA A 53 23.45 -10.08 -2.06
CA ALA A 53 22.16 -9.92 -1.39
C ALA A 53 22.24 -9.76 0.15
N PRO A 54 23.07 -10.53 0.90
CA PRO A 54 23.22 -10.30 2.34
C PRO A 54 23.81 -8.91 2.68
N LYS A 55 24.72 -8.41 1.85
CA LYS A 55 25.31 -7.09 2.04
C LYS A 55 24.34 -5.97 1.67
N ILE A 56 23.54 -6.15 0.63
CA ILE A 56 22.45 -5.25 0.24
C ILE A 56 21.44 -5.10 1.39
N ARG A 57 21.03 -6.23 2.01
CA ARG A 57 20.15 -6.21 3.20
C ARG A 57 20.73 -5.34 4.31
N ASN A 58 21.98 -5.58 4.70
CA ASN A 58 22.63 -4.81 5.76
C ASN A 58 22.72 -3.33 5.40
N ILE A 59 23.14 -2.99 4.17
CA ILE A 59 23.19 -1.59 3.71
C ILE A 59 21.81 -0.94 3.81
N TRP A 60 20.76 -1.62 3.38
CA TRP A 60 19.40 -1.09 3.39
C TRP A 60 18.88 -0.83 4.79
N GLU A 61 19.06 -1.79 5.70
CA GLU A 61 18.59 -1.70 7.09
C GLU A 61 19.41 -0.67 7.89
N GLU A 62 20.75 -0.70 7.79
CA GLU A 62 21.65 0.26 8.45
C GLU A 62 21.41 1.69 7.94
N PHE A 63 21.21 1.89 6.64
CA PHE A 63 20.96 3.22 6.07
C PHE A 63 19.71 3.89 6.67
N HIS A 64 18.72 3.13 7.12
CA HIS A 64 17.49 3.66 7.73
C HIS A 64 17.47 3.54 9.26
N ALA A 65 18.45 2.90 9.89
CA ALA A 65 18.47 2.64 11.33
C ALA A 65 18.43 3.93 12.17
N ASP A 66 19.16 4.97 11.74
CA ASP A 66 19.26 6.24 12.47
C ASP A 66 18.24 7.30 12.00
N LYS A 67 17.36 6.96 11.06
CA LYS A 67 16.32 7.87 10.55
C LYS A 67 15.03 7.72 11.35
N ASP A 68 14.57 8.78 12.02
CA ASP A 68 13.31 8.74 12.77
C ASP A 68 12.08 8.63 11.87
N ASP A 69 12.21 9.03 10.60
CA ASP A 69 11.14 9.07 9.61
C ASP A 69 11.07 7.82 8.71
N ALA A 70 11.85 6.77 8.99
CA ALA A 70 11.90 5.58 8.15
C ALA A 70 12.13 4.27 8.92
N VAL A 71 11.42 3.24 8.49
CA VAL A 71 11.67 1.84 8.85
C VAL A 71 11.96 1.07 7.57
N ALA A 72 12.94 0.17 7.62
CA ALA A 72 13.35 -0.63 6.48
C ALA A 72 13.41 -2.10 6.84
N THR A 73 13.02 -2.96 5.90
CA THR A 73 13.22 -4.40 5.95
C THR A 73 13.37 -4.92 4.52
N THR A 74 13.60 -6.22 4.37
CA THR A 74 13.73 -6.88 3.08
C THR A 74 13.00 -8.21 3.09
N LEU A 75 12.50 -8.61 1.93
CA LEU A 75 11.75 -9.84 1.73
C LEU A 75 12.48 -10.70 0.69
N ASP A 76 12.37 -12.01 0.83
CA ASP A 76 12.73 -12.93 -0.25
C ASP A 76 11.68 -12.93 -1.38
N VAL A 77 11.99 -13.64 -2.46
CA VAL A 77 11.12 -13.71 -3.64
C VAL A 77 9.73 -14.26 -3.32
N SER A 78 9.66 -15.31 -2.50
CA SER A 78 8.41 -15.99 -2.16
C SER A 78 7.54 -15.15 -1.25
N GLU A 79 8.14 -14.50 -0.26
CA GLU A 79 7.51 -13.57 0.66
C GLU A 79 6.92 -12.38 -0.09
N PHE A 80 7.69 -11.77 -1.00
CA PHE A 80 7.26 -10.63 -1.80
C PHE A 80 6.09 -10.99 -2.72
N GLN A 81 6.21 -12.08 -3.47
CA GLN A 81 5.18 -12.51 -4.41
C GLN A 81 3.88 -12.88 -3.70
N SER A 82 3.98 -13.55 -2.55
CA SER A 82 2.82 -13.89 -1.72
C SER A 82 2.13 -12.62 -1.19
N LEU A 83 2.91 -11.68 -0.64
CA LEU A 83 2.43 -10.39 -0.15
C LEU A 83 1.67 -9.62 -1.23
N VAL A 84 2.28 -9.40 -2.40
CA VAL A 84 1.67 -8.63 -3.49
C VAL A 84 0.39 -9.31 -3.98
N LYS A 85 0.42 -10.62 -4.25
CA LYS A 85 -0.75 -11.37 -4.70
C LYS A 85 -1.91 -11.25 -3.71
N ARG A 86 -1.63 -11.38 -2.41
CA ARG A 86 -2.64 -11.31 -1.36
C ARG A 86 -3.17 -9.89 -1.15
N ALA A 87 -2.32 -8.88 -1.28
CA ALA A 87 -2.68 -7.47 -1.19
C ALA A 87 -3.51 -7.01 -2.39
N GLU A 88 -3.25 -7.51 -3.59
CA GLU A 88 -4.09 -7.25 -4.77
C GLU A 88 -5.49 -7.88 -4.63
N ALA A 89 -5.57 -9.08 -4.05
CA ALA A 89 -6.84 -9.78 -3.83
C ALA A 89 -7.66 -9.22 -2.65
N ALA A 90 -7.00 -8.64 -1.66
CA ALA A 90 -7.60 -8.13 -0.43
C ALA A 90 -6.93 -6.80 -0.04
N PRO A 91 -7.25 -5.69 -0.74
CA PRO A 91 -6.46 -4.46 -0.67
C PRO A 91 -6.74 -3.59 0.56
N TYR A 92 -7.81 -3.83 1.32
CA TYR A 92 -8.12 -3.04 2.52
C TYR A 92 -7.95 -3.84 3.78
N PHE A 93 -7.43 -3.24 4.84
CA PHE A 93 -7.47 -3.89 6.16
C PHE A 93 -7.38 -2.90 7.30
N ILE A 94 -7.55 -3.36 8.54
CA ILE A 94 -7.41 -2.55 9.74
C ILE A 94 -6.37 -3.13 10.70
N PHE A 95 -5.55 -2.27 11.28
CA PHE A 95 -4.50 -2.65 12.23
C PHE A 95 -4.65 -1.90 13.55
N PRO A 96 -4.56 -2.59 14.70
CA PRO A 96 -4.54 -1.94 16.00
C PRO A 96 -3.14 -1.38 16.30
N VAL A 97 -3.08 -0.11 16.70
CA VAL A 97 -1.88 0.50 17.28
C VAL A 97 -2.11 0.74 18.76
N TYR A 98 -1.28 0.11 19.60
CA TYR A 98 -1.42 0.13 21.05
C TYR A 98 -0.70 1.31 21.71
N ARG A 99 -1.39 1.97 22.64
CA ARG A 99 -0.85 3.01 23.53
C ARG A 99 -1.31 2.76 24.98
N GLN A 100 -0.97 3.66 25.90
CA GLN A 100 -1.14 3.47 27.35
C GLN A 100 -2.54 3.01 27.79
N GLU A 101 -3.62 3.53 27.18
CA GLU A 101 -5.01 3.26 27.59
C GLU A 101 -5.84 2.49 26.54
N GLY A 102 -5.18 1.67 25.71
CA GLY A 102 -5.86 0.81 24.75
C GLY A 102 -5.22 0.82 23.37
N PHE A 103 -6.03 0.81 22.33
CA PHE A 103 -5.57 0.89 20.95
C PHE A 103 -6.49 1.79 20.13
N PHE A 104 -5.95 2.31 19.04
CA PHE A 104 -6.72 2.93 17.97
C PHE A 104 -6.46 2.17 16.68
N ASN A 105 -7.36 2.32 15.71
CA ASN A 105 -7.30 1.55 14.47
C ASN A 105 -6.75 2.39 13.33
N MET A 106 -5.86 1.78 12.57
CA MET A 106 -5.34 2.30 11.33
C MET A 106 -5.99 1.58 10.17
N LEU A 107 -6.50 2.32 9.18
CA LEU A 107 -6.94 1.79 7.91
C LEU A 107 -5.73 1.64 6.99
N CYS A 108 -5.52 0.45 6.47
CA CYS A 108 -4.54 0.13 5.45
C CYS A 108 -5.24 -0.02 4.10
N GLN A 109 -4.63 0.56 3.06
CA GLN A 109 -5.03 0.38 1.67
C GLN A 109 -3.80 0.06 0.82
N PHE A 110 -3.83 -1.09 0.14
CA PHE A 110 -2.88 -1.41 -0.93
C PHE A 110 -3.31 -0.76 -2.24
N GLN A 111 -2.39 -0.05 -2.87
CA GLN A 111 -2.59 0.54 -4.19
C GLN A 111 -1.27 0.54 -4.95
N GLN A 112 -1.29 0.08 -6.21
CA GLN A 112 -0.10 -0.02 -7.07
C GLN A 112 0.98 -0.90 -6.44
N SER A 113 1.99 -0.28 -5.82
CA SER A 113 3.12 -0.95 -5.16
C SER A 113 3.35 -0.44 -3.74
N CYS A 114 2.34 0.19 -3.12
CA CYS A 114 2.45 0.70 -1.76
C CYS A 114 1.20 0.41 -0.91
N PHE A 115 1.43 0.29 0.40
CA PHE A 115 0.38 0.36 1.41
C PHE A 115 0.32 1.77 1.99
N LEU A 116 -0.84 2.39 1.93
CA LEU A 116 -1.14 3.66 2.58
C LEU A 116 -1.87 3.38 3.88
N ILE A 117 -1.36 3.90 4.98
CA ILE A 117 -1.91 3.66 6.30
C ILE A 117 -2.37 4.98 6.89
N THR A 118 -3.66 5.08 7.19
CA THR A 118 -4.36 6.31 7.60
C THR A 118 -5.11 6.06 8.89
N TYR A 119 -5.24 7.08 9.74
CA TYR A 119 -6.07 6.98 10.93
C TYR A 119 -7.55 6.74 10.58
N LEU A 120 -8.15 5.66 11.08
CA LEU A 120 -9.47 5.19 10.64
C LEU A 120 -10.58 6.22 10.94
N GLU A 121 -10.51 6.91 12.06
CA GLU A 121 -11.50 7.87 12.53
C GLU A 121 -11.46 9.13 11.66
N ALA A 122 -10.27 9.65 11.35
CA ALA A 122 -10.11 10.74 10.39
C ALA A 122 -10.62 10.36 8.99
N PHE A 123 -10.38 9.11 8.56
CA PHE A 123 -10.91 8.60 7.30
C PHE A 123 -12.45 8.53 7.31
N LYS A 124 -13.07 8.10 8.41
CA LYS A 124 -14.54 8.07 8.55
C LYS A 124 -15.16 9.46 8.53
N GLU A 125 -14.49 10.46 9.11
CA GLU A 125 -14.95 11.85 9.11
C GLU A 125 -14.85 12.51 7.73
N ASN A 126 -13.69 12.39 7.07
CA ASN A 126 -13.49 12.94 5.73
C ASN A 126 -12.40 12.18 4.96
N PRO A 127 -12.77 11.20 4.12
CA PRO A 127 -11.81 10.41 3.33
C PRO A 127 -10.91 11.25 2.42
N SER A 128 -11.42 12.36 1.90
CA SER A 128 -10.67 13.21 0.95
C SER A 128 -9.60 14.08 1.63
N ALA A 129 -9.66 14.21 2.95
CA ALA A 129 -8.78 15.07 3.74
C ALA A 129 -7.92 14.32 4.75
N ALA A 130 -8.02 12.98 4.81
CA ALA A 130 -7.24 12.17 5.75
C ALA A 130 -5.89 11.78 5.11
N PRO A 131 -4.77 12.44 5.46
CA PRO A 131 -3.47 12.08 4.93
C PRO A 131 -2.99 10.75 5.52
N PRO A 132 -2.18 9.97 4.79
CA PRO A 132 -1.53 8.80 5.35
C PRO A 132 -0.60 9.20 6.49
N CYS A 133 -0.62 8.41 7.55
CA CYS A 133 0.29 8.48 8.69
C CYS A 133 1.59 7.72 8.39
N VAL A 134 1.49 6.63 7.62
CA VAL A 134 2.62 5.82 7.15
C VAL A 134 2.38 5.42 5.69
N ALA A 135 3.43 5.42 4.88
CA ALA A 135 3.43 4.88 3.53
C ALA A 135 4.49 3.78 3.40
N ILE A 136 4.07 2.56 3.08
CA ILE A 136 4.97 1.41 2.92
C ILE A 136 5.15 1.14 1.43
N SER A 137 6.37 1.33 0.95
CA SER A 137 6.74 1.12 -0.45
C SER A 137 7.43 -0.23 -0.63
N LEU A 138 7.03 -0.96 -1.68
CA LEU A 138 7.60 -2.24 -2.08
C LEU A 138 8.47 -2.04 -3.33
N TYR A 139 9.74 -2.42 -3.26
CA TYR A 139 10.70 -2.30 -4.37
C TYR A 139 11.13 -3.69 -4.86
N ASP A 140 10.84 -3.97 -6.13
CA ASP A 140 11.15 -5.22 -6.81
C ASP A 140 12.34 -5.12 -7.79
N ASP A 141 13.00 -3.96 -7.86
CA ASP A 141 14.13 -3.68 -8.76
C ASP A 141 15.23 -4.75 -8.70
N LEU A 142 15.45 -5.32 -7.51
CA LEU A 142 16.49 -6.32 -7.24
C LEU A 142 15.95 -7.76 -7.19
N LEU A 143 14.63 -7.96 -7.35
CA LEU A 143 13.96 -9.24 -7.10
C LEU A 143 14.49 -10.35 -8.01
N THR A 144 14.65 -10.08 -9.30
CA THR A 144 15.11 -11.10 -10.28
C THR A 144 16.61 -11.34 -10.22
N LYS A 145 17.43 -10.28 -10.04
CA LYS A 145 18.90 -10.38 -10.10
C LYS A 145 19.53 -10.81 -8.78
N LYS A 146 18.88 -10.48 -7.65
CA LYS A 146 19.43 -10.66 -6.30
C LYS A 146 18.52 -11.47 -5.38
N GLU A 147 17.38 -11.94 -5.89
CA GLU A 147 16.38 -12.70 -5.11
C GLU A 147 15.93 -11.96 -3.84
N LEU A 148 15.86 -10.63 -3.93
CA LEU A 148 15.65 -9.75 -2.78
C LEU A 148 14.74 -8.57 -3.16
N ALA A 149 13.66 -8.38 -2.42
CA ALA A 149 12.87 -7.16 -2.44
C ALA A 149 13.25 -6.26 -1.27
N LEU A 150 13.17 -4.95 -1.48
CA LEU A 150 13.36 -3.96 -0.43
C LEU A 150 12.01 -3.39 -0.02
N VAL A 151 11.83 -3.18 1.28
CA VAL A 151 10.61 -2.60 1.85
C VAL A 151 10.99 -1.41 2.71
N ARG A 152 10.27 -0.29 2.55
CA ARG A 152 10.44 0.91 3.37
C ARG A 152 9.09 1.45 3.81
N ALA A 153 8.92 1.66 5.11
CA ALA A 153 7.85 2.46 5.67
C ALA A 153 8.36 3.89 5.93
N ASP A 154 7.79 4.87 5.24
CA ASP A 154 7.99 6.29 5.53
C ASP A 154 7.00 6.72 6.63
N VAL A 155 7.51 7.25 7.73
CA VAL A 155 6.74 7.73 8.89
C VAL A 155 6.42 9.21 8.67
N ILE A 156 5.16 9.52 8.41
CA ILE A 156 4.73 10.84 7.93
C ILE A 156 4.17 11.68 9.09
N ASN A 157 3.28 11.11 9.89
CA ASN A 157 2.65 11.78 11.03
C ASN A 157 2.02 10.76 11.99
N MET A 158 1.55 11.26 13.15
CA MET A 158 0.77 10.56 14.19
C MET A 158 1.49 9.40 14.90
N LEU A 159 2.16 8.54 14.15
CA LEU A 159 2.93 7.40 14.62
C LEU A 159 4.41 7.78 14.76
N ASP A 160 5.07 7.21 15.77
CA ASP A 160 6.52 7.24 15.85
C ASP A 160 7.17 6.07 15.09
N LYS A 161 8.51 6.05 15.05
CA LYS A 161 9.28 4.97 14.40
C LYS A 161 8.99 3.59 14.96
N LYS A 162 8.85 3.46 16.28
CA LYS A 162 8.63 2.17 16.96
C LYS A 162 7.24 1.63 16.67
N GLU A 163 6.24 2.50 16.74
CA GLU A 163 4.85 2.19 16.37
C GLU A 163 4.78 1.78 14.90
N SER A 164 5.44 2.51 14.02
CA SER A 164 5.49 2.20 12.58
C SER A 164 6.23 0.90 12.26
N GLN A 165 7.27 0.57 13.03
CA GLN A 165 7.99 -0.69 12.90
C GLN A 165 7.13 -1.88 13.33
N LEU A 166 6.41 -1.75 14.45
CA LEU A 166 5.47 -2.78 14.89
C LEU A 166 4.32 -2.96 13.89
N LEU A 167 3.77 -1.86 13.40
CA LEU A 167 2.73 -1.84 12.36
C LEU A 167 3.21 -2.53 11.07
N LEU A 168 4.45 -2.29 10.64
CA LEU A 168 5.03 -3.00 9.49
C LEU A 168 5.15 -4.51 9.75
N LYS A 169 5.62 -4.92 10.94
CA LYS A 169 5.68 -6.35 11.33
C LYS A 169 4.29 -6.99 11.31
N GLN A 170 3.29 -6.32 11.89
CA GLN A 170 1.90 -6.78 11.90
C GLN A 170 1.32 -6.91 10.50
N LEU A 171 1.60 -5.94 9.62
CA LEU A 171 1.16 -5.98 8.23
C LEU A 171 1.76 -7.17 7.51
N LEU A 172 3.08 -7.34 7.55
CA LEU A 172 3.75 -8.46 6.89
C LEU A 172 3.22 -9.79 7.42
N ALA A 173 3.13 -9.96 8.75
CA ALA A 173 2.56 -11.15 9.35
C ALA A 173 1.13 -11.43 8.85
N SER A 174 0.28 -10.39 8.77
CA SER A 174 -1.12 -10.56 8.37
C SER A 174 -1.31 -10.97 6.92
N TYR A 175 -0.37 -10.62 6.04
CA TYR A 175 -0.41 -11.05 4.64
C TYR A 175 0.44 -12.29 4.38
N GLN A 176 1.34 -12.69 5.27
CA GLN A 176 2.21 -13.85 5.08
C GLN A 176 1.69 -15.11 5.78
N ASP A 177 1.14 -14.99 6.98
CA ASP A 177 0.55 -16.11 7.72
C ASP A 177 -0.86 -16.44 7.19
N ASP A 178 -1.13 -17.74 6.99
CA ASP A 178 -2.40 -18.20 6.42
C ASP A 178 -3.60 -17.92 7.34
N GLN A 179 -3.43 -18.04 8.66
CA GLN A 179 -4.50 -17.86 9.64
C GLN A 179 -4.83 -16.37 9.79
N LEU A 180 -3.81 -15.52 9.87
CA LEU A 180 -4.03 -14.07 9.89
C LEU A 180 -4.59 -13.57 8.55
N TYR A 181 -4.12 -14.11 7.42
CA TYR A 181 -4.61 -13.70 6.10
C TYR A 181 -6.09 -14.05 5.89
N ASP A 182 -6.61 -15.13 6.49
CA ASP A 182 -8.04 -15.43 6.46
C ASP A 182 -8.89 -14.28 7.03
N HIS A 183 -8.39 -13.56 8.05
CA HIS A 183 -9.06 -12.35 8.55
C HIS A 183 -8.99 -11.19 7.55
N VAL A 184 -7.86 -11.03 6.84
CA VAL A 184 -7.72 -10.03 5.77
C VAL A 184 -8.68 -10.33 4.60
N ASP A 185 -8.76 -11.59 4.16
CA ASP A 185 -9.71 -12.03 3.13
C ASP A 185 -11.15 -11.77 3.56
N LYS A 186 -11.51 -12.16 4.80
CA LYS A 186 -12.85 -11.93 5.35
C LYS A 186 -13.20 -10.45 5.35
N PHE A 187 -12.29 -9.56 5.78
CA PHE A 187 -12.55 -8.12 5.77
C PHE A 187 -12.91 -7.58 4.38
N ASN A 188 -12.24 -8.06 3.33
CA ASN A 188 -12.47 -7.58 1.95
C ASN A 188 -13.64 -8.28 1.25
N ASN A 189 -13.73 -9.59 1.41
CA ASN A 189 -14.55 -10.45 0.54
C ASN A 189 -15.75 -11.08 1.28
N LYS A 190 -15.73 -11.12 2.62
CA LYS A 190 -16.77 -11.73 3.47
C LYS A 190 -16.97 -10.94 4.77
N PRO A 191 -17.30 -9.63 4.72
CA PRO A 191 -17.24 -8.75 5.89
C PRO A 191 -18.17 -9.19 7.04
N ASP A 192 -19.28 -9.87 6.74
CA ASP A 192 -20.19 -10.42 7.77
C ASP A 192 -19.55 -11.53 8.62
N HIS A 193 -18.43 -12.11 8.16
CA HIS A 193 -17.66 -13.14 8.86
C HIS A 193 -16.37 -12.60 9.49
N PHE A 194 -16.09 -11.30 9.35
CA PHE A 194 -14.92 -10.69 9.93
C PHE A 194 -15.15 -10.39 11.42
N ASP A 195 -14.28 -10.94 12.27
CA ASP A 195 -14.22 -10.64 13.70
C ASP A 195 -12.89 -9.96 14.00
N PHE A 196 -12.98 -8.70 14.40
CA PHE A 196 -11.83 -7.87 14.72
C PHE A 196 -11.15 -8.29 16.03
N GLU A 197 -11.90 -8.69 17.05
CA GLU A 197 -11.31 -9.08 18.34
C GLU A 197 -10.57 -10.42 18.22
N ALA A 198 -11.13 -11.38 17.48
CA ALA A 198 -10.46 -12.63 17.19
C ALA A 198 -9.13 -12.41 16.43
N TYR A 199 -9.14 -11.57 15.38
CA TYR A 199 -7.94 -11.18 14.65
C TYR A 199 -6.90 -10.53 15.59
N ARG A 200 -7.35 -9.58 16.42
CA ARG A 200 -6.48 -8.80 17.31
C ARG A 200 -5.74 -9.70 18.31
N VAL A 201 -6.42 -10.67 18.89
CA VAL A 201 -5.81 -11.64 19.82
C VAL A 201 -4.78 -12.51 19.09
N MET A 202 -5.13 -13.06 17.92
CA MET A 202 -4.22 -13.88 17.11
C MET A 202 -2.97 -13.10 16.68
N LEU A 203 -3.13 -11.83 16.29
CA LEU A 203 -2.01 -10.96 15.91
C LEU A 203 -1.06 -10.70 17.08
N GLN A 204 -1.58 -10.51 18.29
CA GLN A 204 -0.73 -10.32 19.48
C GLN A 204 0.13 -11.55 19.77
N GLU A 205 -0.44 -12.75 19.64
CA GLU A 205 0.30 -14.01 19.81
C GLU A 205 1.42 -14.15 18.77
N ALA A 206 1.11 -13.86 17.49
CA ALA A 206 2.08 -13.96 16.39
C ALA A 206 3.20 -12.92 16.43
N THR A 207 2.97 -11.75 17.06
CA THR A 207 3.95 -10.65 17.08
C THR A 207 4.76 -10.53 18.37
N THR A 208 4.34 -11.21 19.45
CA THR A 208 5.04 -11.27 20.74
C THR A 208 5.95 -12.49 20.88
N ALA A 209 5.73 -13.54 20.06
CA ALA A 209 6.65 -14.66 19.90
C ALA A 209 7.92 -14.24 19.13
#